data_AF-A0A386ZML8-F1
#
_entry.id   AF-A0A386ZML8-F1
#
_cell.length_a   1.000
_cell.length_b   1.000
_cell.length_c   1.000
_cell.angle_alpha   90.00
_cell.angle_beta   90.00
_cell.angle_gamma   90.00
#
_symmetry.space_group_name_H-M   'P 1'
#
loop_
_entity.id
_entity.type
_entity.pdbx_description
1 polymer ?
#
loop_
_entity_poly.entity_id
_entity_poly.type
_entity_poly.pdbx_seq_one_letter_code
_entity_poly.pdbx_strand_id
1 'polypeptide(L)'
;MFGAYVDSVTKVNGQYWDGQAATAAQDRASGDQKTVQALADKLTGLAGQARDGETAITEALQKARGYLSQCEANHWSVTADLGIIGDGNSRDLAQMNKDLTAAYNAAVTADNAARDALNATRSQLLIAFTSSASLGGDEGKADGKRLVDDPAHMTDAAIQRLIDAGQLTDQQLDDLHNGKPVSIPEPCVSG
;
A
#
# COMPACT_ATOMS: atom_id res chain seq x y z
N MET A 1 -6.66 -5.88 -21.30
CA MET A 1 -5.34 -5.73 -21.96
C MET A 1 -4.44 -6.93 -21.71
N PHE A 2 -4.31 -7.44 -20.48
CA PHE A 2 -3.50 -8.65 -20.19
C PHE A 2 -4.02 -9.96 -20.79
N GLY A 3 -5.32 -10.10 -21.03
CA GLY A 3 -5.88 -11.28 -21.68
C GLY A 3 -5.31 -11.56 -23.08
N ALA A 4 -5.01 -10.51 -23.85
CA ALA A 4 -4.39 -10.66 -25.17
C ALA A 4 -2.94 -11.19 -25.10
N TYR A 5 -2.20 -10.81 -24.06
CA TYR A 5 -0.86 -11.32 -23.79
C TYR A 5 -0.92 -12.82 -23.43
N VAL A 6 -1.78 -13.19 -22.48
CA VAL A 6 -1.96 -14.59 -22.10
C VAL A 6 -2.43 -15.42 -23.29
N ASP A 7 -3.40 -14.93 -24.06
CA ASP A 7 -3.85 -15.60 -25.30
C ASP A 7 -2.72 -15.76 -26.32
N SER A 8 -1.85 -14.76 -26.50
CA SER A 8 -0.74 -14.84 -27.46
C SER A 8 0.35 -15.84 -27.07
N VAL A 9 0.49 -16.15 -25.78
CA VAL A 9 1.46 -17.11 -25.25
C VAL A 9 0.86 -18.51 -25.16
N THR A 10 -0.42 -18.60 -24.82
CA THR A 10 -1.12 -19.88 -24.66
C THR A 10 -1.65 -20.45 -25.98
N LYS A 11 -1.78 -19.61 -27.03
CA LYS A 11 -2.31 -20.02 -28.33
C LYS A 11 -1.36 -19.66 -29.47
N VAL A 12 -1.07 -20.64 -30.33
CA VAL A 12 -0.37 -20.45 -31.61
C VAL A 12 -1.37 -20.67 -32.73
N ASN A 13 -1.55 -19.70 -33.62
CA ASN A 13 -2.59 -19.71 -34.66
C ASN A 13 -4.02 -19.92 -34.12
N GLY A 14 -4.30 -19.44 -32.90
CA GLY A 14 -5.61 -19.57 -32.26
C GLY A 14 -5.88 -20.95 -31.63
N GLN A 15 -4.92 -21.88 -31.68
CA GLN A 15 -4.99 -23.19 -31.06
C GLN A 15 -4.08 -23.25 -29.84
N TYR A 16 -4.52 -23.92 -28.77
CA TYR A 16 -3.62 -24.28 -27.68
C TYR A 16 -2.53 -25.20 -28.21
N TRP A 17 -1.32 -25.05 -27.67
CA TRP A 17 -0.19 -25.92 -27.95
C TRP A 17 0.18 -26.66 -26.68
N ASP A 18 0.73 -27.87 -26.84
CA ASP A 18 0.95 -28.82 -25.75
C ASP A 18 2.44 -29.17 -25.59
N GLY A 19 2.78 -29.74 -24.43
CA GLY A 19 4.14 -30.16 -24.06
C GLY A 19 4.73 -29.32 -22.92
N GLN A 20 5.88 -29.75 -22.38
CA GLN A 20 6.51 -29.09 -21.23
C GLN A 20 6.78 -27.59 -21.45
N ALA A 21 7.19 -27.22 -22.66
CA ALA A 21 7.40 -25.82 -23.02
C ALA A 21 6.08 -25.03 -23.03
N ALA A 22 4.98 -25.66 -23.44
CA ALA A 22 3.67 -25.04 -23.45
C ALA A 22 3.15 -24.80 -22.03
N THR A 23 3.25 -25.81 -21.17
CA THR A 23 2.91 -25.69 -19.75
C THR A 23 3.71 -24.57 -19.08
N ALA A 24 5.03 -24.56 -19.26
CA ALA A 24 5.88 -23.52 -18.69
C ALA A 24 5.53 -22.11 -19.19
N ALA A 25 5.19 -21.96 -20.47
CA ALA A 25 4.79 -20.68 -21.05
C ALA A 25 3.42 -20.21 -20.53
N GLN A 26 2.46 -21.14 -20.39
CA GLN A 26 1.12 -20.86 -19.86
C GLN A 26 1.17 -20.49 -18.36
N ASP A 27 1.98 -21.20 -17.57
CA ASP A 27 2.20 -20.93 -16.16
C ASP A 27 2.86 -19.56 -15.96
N ARG A 28 3.87 -19.25 -16.78
CA ARG A 28 4.54 -17.95 -16.77
C ARG A 28 3.57 -16.82 -17.10
N ALA A 29 2.81 -16.94 -18.20
CA ALA A 29 1.87 -15.91 -18.61
C ALA A 29 0.75 -15.67 -17.57
N SER A 30 0.30 -16.74 -16.91
CA SER A 30 -0.69 -16.67 -15.82
C SER A 30 -0.12 -16.01 -14.57
N GLY A 31 1.13 -16.33 -14.21
CA GLY A 31 1.85 -15.69 -13.10
C GLY A 31 2.09 -14.19 -13.34
N ASP A 32 2.49 -13.82 -14.56
CA ASP A 32 2.68 -12.44 -14.96
C ASP A 32 1.35 -11.66 -14.95
N GLN A 33 0.24 -12.26 -15.40
CA GLN A 33 -1.09 -11.65 -15.30
C GLN A 33 -1.48 -11.34 -13.85
N LYS A 34 -1.32 -12.31 -12.93
CA LYS A 34 -1.65 -12.12 -11.51
C LYS A 34 -0.79 -11.04 -10.87
N THR A 35 0.50 -11.02 -11.20
CA THR A 35 1.44 -9.99 -10.77
C THR A 35 0.97 -8.59 -11.15
N VAL A 36 0.56 -8.41 -12.41
CA VAL A 36 0.12 -7.09 -12.87
C VAL A 36 -1.24 -6.71 -12.29
N GLN A 37 -2.13 -7.66 -12.03
CA GLN A 37 -3.37 -7.39 -11.29
C GLN A 37 -3.06 -6.89 -9.87
N ALA A 38 -2.21 -7.59 -9.12
CA ALA A 38 -1.81 -7.16 -7.79
C ALA A 38 -1.13 -5.78 -7.79
N LEU A 39 -0.33 -5.48 -8.81
CA LEU A 39 0.26 -4.15 -8.99
C LEU A 39 -0.80 -3.07 -9.25
N ALA A 40 -1.76 -3.35 -10.13
CA ALA A 40 -2.85 -2.42 -10.43
C ALA A 40 -3.71 -2.13 -9.19
N ASP A 41 -3.99 -3.15 -8.39
CA ASP A 41 -4.74 -3.01 -7.13
C ASP A 41 -3.97 -2.14 -6.13
N LYS A 42 -2.66 -2.37 -5.96
CA LYS A 42 -1.81 -1.54 -5.09
C LYS A 42 -1.69 -0.10 -5.58
N LEU A 43 -1.58 0.13 -6.88
CA LEU A 43 -1.59 1.50 -7.45
C LEU A 43 -2.94 2.20 -7.25
N THR A 44 -4.05 1.46 -7.33
CA THR A 44 -5.38 1.99 -7.05
C THR A 44 -5.52 2.34 -5.57
N GLY A 45 -5.04 1.49 -4.67
CA GLY A 45 -4.97 1.76 -3.23
C GLY A 45 -4.12 3.00 -2.92
N LEU A 46 -2.95 3.15 -3.55
CA LEU A 46 -2.10 4.33 -3.44
C LEU A 46 -2.84 5.60 -3.85
N ALA A 47 -3.55 5.55 -4.98
CA ALA A 47 -4.34 6.69 -5.45
C ALA A 47 -5.47 7.05 -4.48
N GLY A 48 -6.08 6.06 -3.83
CA GLY A 48 -7.03 6.26 -2.73
C GLY A 48 -6.42 6.98 -1.55
N GLN A 49 -5.31 6.44 -1.01
CA GLN A 49 -4.58 7.04 0.12
C GLN A 49 -4.12 8.47 -0.16
N ALA A 50 -3.67 8.76 -1.37
CA ALA A 50 -3.27 10.11 -1.77
C ALA A 50 -4.47 11.09 -1.72
N ARG A 51 -5.64 10.67 -2.21
CA ARG A 51 -6.87 11.49 -2.16
C ARG A 51 -7.39 11.68 -0.74
N ASP A 52 -7.35 10.63 0.07
CA ASP A 52 -7.75 10.71 1.47
C ASP A 52 -6.84 11.67 2.25
N GLY A 53 -5.53 11.58 2.02
CA GLY A 53 -4.54 12.50 2.56
C GLY A 53 -4.77 13.95 2.14
N GLU A 54 -4.96 14.20 0.84
CA GLU A 54 -5.30 15.54 0.32
C GLU A 54 -6.55 16.10 0.98
N THR A 55 -7.58 15.29 1.12
CA THR A 55 -8.86 15.68 1.75
C THR A 55 -8.64 16.07 3.21
N ALA A 56 -7.95 15.22 3.98
CA ALA A 56 -7.68 15.48 5.40
C ALA A 56 -6.86 16.75 5.62
N ILE A 57 -5.83 16.98 4.80
CA ILE A 57 -5.03 18.22 4.83
C ILE A 57 -5.90 19.43 4.49
N THR A 58 -6.70 19.32 3.43
CA THR A 58 -7.57 20.42 2.96
C THR A 58 -8.59 20.81 4.02
N GLU A 59 -9.26 19.85 4.66
CA GLU A 59 -10.22 20.11 5.73
C GLU A 59 -9.58 20.83 6.92
N ALA A 60 -8.39 20.40 7.35
CA ALA A 60 -7.67 21.04 8.46
C ALA A 60 -7.26 22.47 8.10
N LEU A 61 -6.75 22.70 6.89
CA LEU A 61 -6.40 24.02 6.39
C LEU A 61 -7.61 24.93 6.26
N GLN A 62 -8.76 24.42 5.80
CA GLN A 62 -10.00 25.19 5.72
C GLN A 62 -10.46 25.64 7.11
N LYS A 63 -10.39 24.76 8.12
CA LYS A 63 -10.69 25.12 9.52
C LYS A 63 -9.76 26.22 10.02
N ALA A 64 -8.45 26.07 9.81
CA ALA A 64 -7.47 27.10 10.21
C ALA A 64 -7.74 28.45 9.53
N ARG A 65 -8.03 28.46 8.22
CA ARG A 65 -8.42 29.67 7.48
C ARG A 65 -9.70 30.29 8.02
N GLY A 66 -10.68 29.47 8.42
CA GLY A 66 -11.91 29.92 9.07
C GLY A 66 -11.62 30.66 10.39
N TYR A 67 -10.72 30.15 11.22
CA TYR A 67 -10.31 30.81 12.45
C TYR A 67 -9.52 32.10 12.20
N LEU A 68 -8.64 32.12 11.21
CA LEU A 68 -7.94 33.35 10.80
C LEU A 68 -8.92 34.43 10.34
N SER A 69 -9.92 34.06 9.54
CA SER A 69 -10.98 34.98 9.10
C SER A 69 -11.82 35.50 10.28
N GLN A 70 -12.09 34.66 11.29
CA GLN A 70 -12.76 35.11 12.52
C GLN A 70 -11.89 36.08 13.33
N CYS A 71 -10.57 35.85 13.41
CA CYS A 71 -9.66 36.79 14.05
C CYS A 71 -9.69 38.14 13.35
N GLU A 72 -9.63 38.15 12.01
CA GLU A 72 -9.71 39.38 11.21
C GLU A 72 -11.04 40.12 11.44
N ALA A 73 -12.17 39.40 11.43
CA ALA A 73 -13.49 39.98 11.70
C ALA A 73 -13.62 40.59 13.10
N ASN A 74 -12.90 40.05 14.08
CA ASN A 74 -12.86 40.57 15.45
C ASN A 74 -11.74 41.61 15.66
N HIS A 75 -11.02 42.00 14.61
CA HIS A 75 -9.85 42.89 14.67
C HIS A 75 -8.72 42.37 15.59
N TRP A 76 -8.62 41.05 15.73
CA TRP A 76 -7.53 40.38 16.43
C TRP A 76 -6.37 40.09 15.46
N SER A 77 -5.15 40.23 15.96
CA SER A 77 -3.91 39.89 15.28
C SER A 77 -3.41 38.51 15.69
N VAL A 78 -2.83 37.79 14.74
CA VAL A 78 -2.26 36.46 14.95
C VAL A 78 -0.74 36.55 14.80
N THR A 79 0.01 36.09 15.79
CA THR A 79 1.48 36.03 15.74
C THR A 79 1.98 34.80 15.00
N ALA A 80 3.28 34.76 14.68
CA ALA A 80 3.92 33.59 14.06
C ALA A 80 3.79 32.31 14.90
N ASP A 81 3.75 32.45 16.23
CA ASP A 81 3.58 31.34 17.17
C ASP A 81 2.10 31.03 17.44
N LEU A 82 1.20 31.46 16.55
CA LEU A 82 -0.27 31.31 16.65
C LEU A 82 -0.88 32.00 17.89
N GLY A 83 -0.16 32.96 18.48
CA GLY A 83 -0.65 33.80 19.56
C GLY A 83 -1.71 34.79 19.05
N ILE A 84 -2.82 34.91 19.77
CA ILE A 84 -3.90 35.87 19.43
C ILE A 84 -3.75 37.12 20.31
N ILE A 85 -3.68 38.29 19.68
CA ILE A 85 -3.55 39.60 20.33
C ILE A 85 -4.71 40.48 19.85
N GLY A 86 -5.49 41.05 20.76
CA GLY A 86 -6.53 41.99 20.40
C GLY A 86 -7.39 42.40 21.59
N ASP A 87 -8.33 43.29 21.32
CA ASP A 87 -9.29 43.74 22.33
C ASP A 87 -10.43 42.72 22.45
N GLY A 88 -10.77 42.34 23.69
CA GLY A 88 -11.82 41.36 23.93
C GLY A 88 -11.69 40.67 25.28
N ASN A 89 -12.60 39.74 25.53
CA ASN A 89 -12.54 38.88 26.71
C ASN A 89 -11.33 37.93 26.58
N SER A 90 -10.50 37.87 27.62
CA SER A 90 -9.32 36.99 27.66
C SER A 90 -9.66 35.51 27.46
N ARG A 91 -10.87 35.09 27.85
CA ARG A 91 -11.37 33.73 27.60
C ARG A 91 -11.56 33.46 26.11
N ASP A 92 -12.10 34.41 25.36
CA ASP A 92 -12.41 34.24 23.94
C ASP A 92 -11.12 34.23 23.10
N LEU A 93 -10.17 35.11 23.44
CA LEU A 93 -8.82 35.12 22.87
C LEU A 93 -8.07 33.80 23.13
N ALA A 94 -8.15 33.29 24.37
CA ALA A 94 -7.52 32.02 24.74
C ALA A 94 -8.17 30.82 24.04
N GLN A 95 -9.49 30.83 23.89
CA GLN A 95 -10.21 29.77 23.18
C GLN A 95 -9.86 29.79 21.68
N MET A 96 -9.84 30.96 21.05
CA MET A 96 -9.44 31.11 19.65
C MET A 96 -7.99 30.64 19.42
N ASN A 97 -7.07 30.99 20.32
CA ASN A 97 -5.69 30.50 20.26
C ASN A 97 -5.63 28.97 20.29
N LYS A 98 -6.36 28.35 21.23
CA LYS A 98 -6.44 26.89 21.34
C LYS A 98 -7.00 26.26 20.08
N ASP A 99 -8.08 26.81 19.52
CA ASP A 99 -8.76 26.26 18.35
C ASP A 99 -7.91 26.39 17.08
N LEU A 100 -7.26 27.54 16.88
CA LEU A 100 -6.32 27.76 15.78
C LEU A 100 -5.11 26.82 15.89
N THR A 101 -4.53 26.70 17.09
CA THR A 101 -3.41 25.79 17.34
C THR A 101 -3.81 24.33 17.09
N ALA A 102 -5.01 23.93 17.50
CA ALA A 102 -5.52 22.59 17.23
C ALA A 102 -5.72 22.33 15.73
N ALA A 103 -6.26 23.29 14.98
CA ALA A 103 -6.42 23.16 13.53
C ALA A 103 -5.06 23.09 12.80
N TYR A 104 -4.08 23.89 13.23
CA TYR A 104 -2.71 23.83 12.72
C TYR A 104 -2.09 22.45 12.98
N ASN A 105 -2.16 21.96 14.21
CA ASN A 105 -1.63 20.64 14.57
C ASN A 105 -2.31 19.53 13.78
N ALA A 106 -3.62 19.62 13.57
CA ALA A 106 -4.35 18.66 12.74
C ALA A 106 -3.85 18.65 11.28
N ALA A 107 -3.53 19.81 10.70
CA ALA A 107 -2.97 19.90 9.36
C ALA A 107 -1.57 19.26 9.30
N VAL A 108 -0.70 19.54 10.26
CA VAL A 108 0.64 18.94 10.36
C VAL A 108 0.56 17.43 10.55
N THR A 109 -0.36 16.95 11.39
CA THR A 109 -0.59 15.51 11.59
C THR A 109 -1.09 14.85 10.31
N ALA A 110 -2.06 15.45 9.61
CA ALA A 110 -2.58 14.92 8.35
C ALA A 110 -1.49 14.84 7.27
N ASP A 111 -0.65 15.86 7.16
CA ASP A 111 0.47 15.88 6.22
C ASP A 111 1.50 14.78 6.50
N ASN A 112 1.92 14.63 7.76
CA ASN A 112 2.82 13.56 8.16
C ASN A 112 2.21 12.17 7.92
N ALA A 113 0.94 11.97 8.25
CA ALA A 113 0.25 10.71 8.03
C ALA A 113 0.15 10.37 6.53
N ALA A 114 -0.16 11.35 5.68
CA ALA A 114 -0.18 11.17 4.24
C ALA A 114 1.21 10.78 3.71
N ARG A 115 2.26 11.49 4.15
CA ARG A 115 3.64 11.17 3.77
C ARG A 115 4.05 9.75 4.19
N ASP A 116 3.74 9.37 5.42
CA ASP A 116 4.11 8.07 5.97
C ASP A 116 3.35 6.93 5.26
N ALA A 117 2.07 7.13 4.95
CA ALA A 117 1.29 6.20 4.14
C ALA A 117 1.86 6.03 2.72
N LEU A 118 2.20 7.13 2.04
CA LEU A 118 2.85 7.08 0.72
C LEU A 118 4.20 6.35 0.75
N ASN A 119 5.01 6.57 1.80
CA ASN A 119 6.28 5.88 1.98
C ASN A 119 6.11 4.37 2.24
N ALA A 120 5.15 4.00 3.08
CA ALA A 120 4.83 2.59 3.33
C ALA A 120 4.39 1.88 2.04
N THR A 121 3.51 2.52 1.27
CA THR A 121 3.02 1.97 0.00
C THR A 121 4.12 1.88 -1.05
N ARG A 122 5.04 2.85 -1.11
CA ARG A 122 6.25 2.75 -1.95
C ARG A 122 7.08 1.50 -1.61
N SER A 123 7.27 1.22 -0.31
CA SER A 123 7.98 0.01 0.13
C SER A 123 7.25 -1.26 -0.30
N GLN A 124 5.92 -1.30 -0.12
CA GLN A 124 5.10 -2.43 -0.55
C GLN A 124 5.10 -2.65 -2.07
N LEU A 125 5.14 -1.57 -2.87
CA LEU A 125 5.28 -1.66 -4.33
C LEU A 125 6.64 -2.24 -4.73
N LEU A 126 7.73 -1.83 -4.05
CA LEU A 126 9.05 -2.43 -4.26
C LEU A 126 9.06 -3.92 -3.92
N ILE A 127 8.43 -4.30 -2.81
CA ILE A 127 8.26 -5.71 -2.43
C ILE A 127 7.46 -6.46 -3.51
N ALA A 128 6.31 -5.95 -3.94
CA ALA A 128 5.52 -6.60 -4.99
C ALA A 128 6.26 -6.76 -6.33
N PHE A 129 7.06 -5.77 -6.72
CA PHE A 129 7.91 -5.83 -7.91
C PHE A 129 9.05 -6.84 -7.79
N THR A 130 9.56 -7.08 -6.59
CA THR A 130 10.67 -8.02 -6.35
C THR A 130 10.18 -9.43 -6.02
N SER A 131 9.02 -9.57 -5.38
CA SER A 131 8.45 -10.85 -4.95
C SER A 131 7.70 -11.58 -6.07
N SER A 132 7.04 -10.85 -6.97
CA SER A 132 6.34 -11.43 -8.13
C SER A 132 7.25 -12.15 -9.12
N ALA A 133 8.52 -11.79 -9.17
CA ALA A 133 9.52 -12.55 -9.91
C ALA A 133 9.90 -13.89 -9.24
N SER A 134 9.35 -14.22 -8.05
CA SER A 134 9.94 -15.21 -7.14
C SER A 134 8.95 -16.06 -6.29
N LEU A 135 7.66 -16.15 -6.64
CA LEU A 135 6.69 -17.06 -5.98
C LEU A 135 6.25 -18.19 -6.92
N GLY A 136 7.16 -18.70 -7.74
CA GLY A 136 6.97 -19.95 -8.47
C GLY A 136 7.25 -21.17 -7.58
N GLY A 137 6.86 -22.37 -8.05
CA GLY A 137 7.13 -23.62 -7.35
C GLY A 137 8.63 -23.88 -7.12
N ASP A 138 9.49 -23.32 -7.97
CA ASP A 138 10.94 -23.46 -7.87
C ASP A 138 11.54 -22.58 -6.76
N GLU A 139 11.05 -21.35 -6.61
CA GLU A 139 11.49 -20.45 -5.54
C GLU A 139 10.99 -20.88 -4.17
N GLY A 140 9.75 -21.37 -4.05
CA GLY A 140 9.26 -21.97 -2.80
C GLY A 140 10.11 -23.18 -2.36
N LYS A 141 10.55 -24.00 -3.33
CA LYS A 141 11.45 -25.13 -3.07
C LYS A 141 12.85 -24.67 -2.69
N ALA A 142 13.37 -23.61 -3.31
CA ALA A 142 14.68 -23.05 -3.01
C ALA A 142 14.71 -22.35 -1.65
N ASP A 143 13.65 -21.63 -1.28
CA ASP A 143 13.50 -20.96 0.01
C ASP A 143 13.30 -21.97 1.14
N GLY A 144 12.47 -23.00 0.93
CA GLY A 144 12.32 -24.10 1.89
C GLY A 144 13.62 -24.87 2.11
N LYS A 145 14.40 -25.10 1.05
CA LYS A 145 15.74 -25.68 1.17
C LYS A 145 16.70 -24.78 1.96
N ARG A 146 16.67 -23.46 1.72
CA ARG A 146 17.52 -22.49 2.45
C ARG A 146 17.14 -22.35 3.91
N LEU A 147 15.85 -22.42 4.25
CA LEU A 147 15.37 -22.45 5.63
C LEU A 147 15.99 -23.61 6.42
N VAL A 148 16.15 -24.77 5.77
CA VAL A 148 16.73 -25.97 6.39
C VAL A 148 18.25 -25.94 6.40
N ASP A 149 18.87 -25.52 5.29
CA ASP A 149 20.32 -25.66 5.10
C ASP A 149 21.13 -24.44 5.58
N ASP A 150 20.58 -23.23 5.50
CA ASP A 150 21.27 -21.98 5.85
C ASP A 150 20.29 -20.85 6.24
N PRO A 151 19.60 -20.97 7.39
CA PRO A 151 18.60 -20.01 7.82
C PRO A 151 19.19 -18.62 8.16
N ALA A 152 20.49 -18.55 8.49
CA ALA A 152 21.14 -17.31 8.93
C ALA A 152 21.35 -16.29 7.80
N HIS A 153 21.32 -16.73 6.53
CA HIS A 153 21.51 -15.88 5.36
C HIS A 153 20.24 -15.70 4.54
N MET A 154 19.08 -15.97 5.13
CA MET A 154 17.80 -15.68 4.49
C MET A 154 17.55 -14.18 4.41
N THR A 155 17.18 -13.72 3.22
CA THR A 155 16.71 -12.35 3.03
C THR A 155 15.30 -12.18 3.60
N ASP A 156 14.94 -10.98 4.07
CA ASP A 156 13.60 -10.68 4.59
C ASP A 156 12.47 -11.06 3.62
N ALA A 157 12.69 -10.88 2.31
CA ALA A 157 11.74 -11.29 1.28
C ALA A 157 11.51 -12.82 1.23
N ALA A 158 12.56 -13.61 1.43
CA ALA A 158 12.46 -15.08 1.49
C ALA A 158 11.77 -15.55 2.77
N ILE A 159 12.03 -14.87 3.89
CA ILE A 159 11.35 -15.13 5.16
C ILE A 159 9.85 -14.83 5.03
N GLN A 160 9.49 -13.68 4.45
CA GLN A 160 8.09 -13.33 4.25
C GLN A 160 7.37 -14.32 3.32
N ARG A 161 8.01 -14.73 2.21
CA ARG A 161 7.44 -15.78 1.32
C ARG A 161 7.17 -17.10 2.04
N LEU A 162 8.01 -17.49 3.00
CA LEU A 162 7.78 -18.70 3.81
C LEU A 162 6.66 -18.54 4.84
N ILE A 163 6.57 -17.37 5.49
CA ILE A 163 5.47 -17.04 6.40
C ILE A 163 4.14 -17.08 5.63
N ASP A 164 4.12 -16.44 4.46
CA ASP A 164 2.98 -16.38 3.57
C ASP A 164 2.58 -17.79 3.08
N ALA A 165 3.56 -18.62 2.72
CA ALA A 165 3.34 -20.02 2.36
C ALA A 165 2.79 -20.87 3.53
N GLY A 166 3.20 -20.58 4.77
CA GLY A 166 2.74 -21.25 5.98
C GLY A 166 1.28 -20.92 6.37
N GLN A 167 0.68 -19.91 5.74
CA GLN A 167 -0.72 -19.53 5.92
C GLN A 167 -1.66 -20.10 4.84
N LEU A 168 -1.11 -20.91 3.92
CA LEU A 168 -1.91 -21.56 2.88
C LEU A 168 -2.74 -22.71 3.48
N THR A 169 -4.02 -22.76 3.11
CA THR A 169 -4.92 -23.87 3.42
C THR A 169 -4.56 -25.15 2.65
N ASP A 170 -5.04 -26.31 3.07
CA ASP A 170 -4.78 -27.58 2.37
C ASP A 170 -5.24 -27.54 0.89
N GLN A 171 -6.38 -26.91 0.61
CA GLN A 171 -6.88 -26.71 -0.75
C GLN A 171 -5.95 -25.83 -1.58
N GLN A 172 -5.33 -24.85 -0.94
CA GLN A 172 -4.37 -23.94 -1.53
C GLN A 172 -3.01 -24.61 -1.75
N LEU A 173 -2.58 -25.49 -0.85
CA LEU A 173 -1.39 -26.33 -1.05
C LEU A 173 -1.59 -27.33 -2.19
N ASP A 174 -2.78 -27.94 -2.30
CA ASP A 174 -3.13 -28.81 -3.42
C ASP A 174 -3.18 -28.04 -4.73
N ASP A 175 -3.71 -26.82 -4.73
CA ASP A 175 -3.66 -25.95 -5.89
C ASP A 175 -2.20 -25.63 -6.27
N LEU A 176 -1.33 -25.30 -5.31
CA LEU A 176 0.10 -25.06 -5.53
C LEU A 176 0.82 -26.30 -6.09
N HIS A 177 0.55 -27.49 -5.54
CA HIS A 177 1.09 -28.77 -6.01
C HIS A 177 0.63 -29.12 -7.43
N ASN A 178 -0.57 -28.69 -7.81
CA ASN A 178 -1.11 -28.85 -9.15
C ASN A 178 -0.74 -27.69 -10.08
N GLY A 179 0.24 -26.85 -9.69
CA GLY A 179 0.74 -25.72 -10.50
C GLY A 179 -0.21 -24.52 -10.56
N LYS A 180 -1.31 -24.54 -9.80
CA LYS A 180 -2.25 -23.42 -9.73
C LYS A 180 -1.75 -22.38 -8.73
N PRO A 181 -1.75 -21.08 -9.08
CA PRO A 181 -1.23 -20.07 -8.17
C PRO A 181 -2.25 -19.73 -7.09
N VAL A 182 -1.73 -19.45 -5.90
CA VAL A 182 -2.50 -19.33 -4.67
C VAL A 182 -2.39 -17.92 -4.11
N SER A 183 -3.51 -17.33 -3.70
CA SER A 183 -3.51 -16.00 -3.07
C SER A 183 -3.29 -16.15 -1.56
N ILE A 184 -2.24 -15.53 -1.02
CA ILE A 184 -2.01 -15.48 0.42
C ILE A 184 -2.85 -14.31 0.96
N PRO A 185 -3.74 -14.53 1.94
CA PRO A 185 -4.50 -13.44 2.54
C PRO A 185 -3.55 -12.48 3.26
N GLU A 186 -3.72 -11.17 3.07
CA GLU A 186 -2.97 -10.17 3.84
C GLU A 186 -3.27 -10.36 5.34
N PRO A 187 -2.26 -10.30 6.23
CA PRO A 187 -2.49 -10.45 7.66
C PRO A 187 -3.46 -9.37 8.14
N CYS A 188 -4.55 -9.80 8.78
CA CYS A 188 -5.48 -8.90 9.47
C CYS A 188 -4.70 -8.03 10.46
N VAL A 189 -4.55 -6.75 10.17
CA VAL A 189 -4.25 -5.74 11.19
C VAL A 189 -5.50 -5.58 12.04
N SER A 190 -5.55 -6.30 13.15
CA SER A 190 -6.50 -6.05 14.24
C SER A 190 -6.24 -4.66 14.80
N GLY A 191 -7.21 -3.76 14.62
CA GLY A 191 -7.29 -2.47 15.31
C GLY A 191 -7.71 -2.59 16.76
#